data_AF-A0A848MI45-F1
#
_entry.id   AF-A0A848MI45-F1
#
_cell.length_a   1.000
_cell.length_b   1.000
_cell.length_c   1.000
_cell.angle_alpha   90.00
_cell.angle_beta   90.00
_cell.angle_gamma   90.00
#
_symmetry.space_group_name_H-M   'P 1'
#
loop_
_entity.id
_entity.type
_entity.pdbx_description
1 polymer ?
#
loop_
_entity_poly.entity_id
_entity_poly.type
_entity_poly.pdbx_seq_one_letter_code
_entity_poly.pdbx_strand_id
1 'polypeptide(L)'
;MAVNNFKPFGIGASANVTPQAAYEALAALSAGFQAGTASSAQVNKALRQGSVMASVLAQFIANTSGADVLDNGDVATPLANLLLGLKANTAGSFLQTANNFVEIKNAGATAVAAALANLGLGGGLSGIVGAVRNAAMSIATASATATFTADEIIVETALGGTQYRLSSFNKTINLGVVGAGGMDVAVSAGIRYLGIYAIYNPTTGASALLATANATDVTGAFPAVYNGALPAGYTASALISVWLTSSGTFYVGYQIDRKVYITSNVMLSTTTTATAASVLSSSSSAFPRNAKTISGSIATTTSSQQVAEIWLLALPIIYNGPRFALNSTGASGGGLGSCVFFNDHAITTPQTIYYSAFSTNGASFQFSINLTGYTF
;
A
#
# COMPACT_ATOMS: atom_id res chain seq x y z
N MET A 1 31.29 32.45 31.91
CA MET A 1 31.48 32.61 30.45
C MET A 1 32.85 32.03 30.13
N ALA A 2 32.95 31.21 29.09
CA ALA A 2 34.24 30.69 28.63
C ALA A 2 35.22 31.81 28.28
N VAL A 3 36.49 31.59 28.58
CA VAL A 3 37.59 32.55 28.41
C VAL A 3 38.17 32.43 27.00
N ASN A 4 38.34 33.57 26.32
CA ASN A 4 39.06 33.67 25.05
C ASN A 4 40.40 34.40 25.28
N ASN A 5 41.54 33.71 25.13
CA ASN A 5 42.88 34.31 25.26
C ASN A 5 43.39 34.96 23.97
N PHE A 6 42.82 34.64 22.81
CA PHE A 6 43.21 35.27 21.55
C PHE A 6 42.64 36.69 21.50
N LYS A 7 43.51 37.68 21.70
CA LYS A 7 43.12 39.09 21.78
C LYS A 7 43.40 39.84 20.47
N PRO A 8 42.52 40.75 20.07
CA PRO A 8 42.78 41.61 18.93
C PRO A 8 43.88 42.61 19.29
N PHE A 9 44.91 42.70 18.44
CA PHE A 9 46.06 43.58 18.67
C PHE A 9 45.82 44.98 18.09
N GLY A 10 46.20 46.00 18.86
CA GLY A 10 46.24 47.38 18.39
C GLY A 10 44.88 47.95 18.00
N ILE A 11 43.76 47.57 18.61
CA ILE A 11 42.40 48.09 18.28
C ILE A 11 42.02 49.43 18.96
N GLY A 12 42.91 50.01 19.76
CA GLY A 12 42.64 51.27 20.46
C GLY A 12 42.46 52.46 19.51
N ALA A 13 41.68 53.46 19.95
CA ALA A 13 41.39 54.66 19.17
C ALA A 13 42.64 55.44 18.72
N SER A 14 43.73 55.37 19.50
CA SER A 14 45.02 56.02 19.21
C SER A 14 46.13 55.01 18.84
N ALA A 15 45.77 53.78 18.45
CA ALA A 15 46.76 52.79 18.07
C ALA A 15 47.51 53.21 16.80
N ASN A 16 48.84 53.13 16.83
CA ASN A 16 49.71 53.45 15.71
C ASN A 16 49.53 52.44 14.58
N VAL A 17 48.56 52.67 13.69
CA VAL A 17 48.15 51.76 12.63
C VAL A 17 47.85 52.54 11.36
N THR A 18 48.44 52.11 10.24
CA THR A 18 48.22 52.74 8.93
C THR A 18 46.73 52.72 8.53
N PRO A 19 46.17 53.83 8.01
CA PRO A 19 44.79 53.89 7.52
C PRO A 19 44.53 52.85 6.42
N GLN A 20 43.27 52.39 6.30
CA GLN A 20 42.91 51.30 5.37
C GLN A 20 43.34 51.58 3.92
N ALA A 21 42.96 52.74 3.38
CA ALA A 21 43.30 53.10 2.00
C ALA A 21 44.81 53.15 1.74
N ALA A 22 45.61 53.62 2.71
CA ALA A 22 47.07 53.64 2.58
C ALA A 22 47.69 52.24 2.69
N TYR A 23 47.09 51.34 3.47
CA TYR A 23 47.51 49.94 3.57
C TYR A 23 47.19 49.13 2.31
N GLU A 24 46.04 49.38 1.68
CA GLU A 24 45.66 48.74 0.40
C GLU A 24 46.54 49.19 -0.77
N ALA A 25 47.09 50.40 -0.70
CA ALA A 25 48.02 50.93 -1.69
C ALA A 25 49.49 50.49 -1.49
N LEU A 26 49.81 49.81 -0.40
CA LEU A 26 51.19 49.40 -0.09
C LEU A 26 51.63 48.22 -0.95
N ALA A 27 52.76 48.35 -1.65
CA ALA A 27 53.37 47.26 -2.40
C ALA A 27 53.69 46.02 -1.53
N ALA A 28 53.98 46.25 -0.23
CA ALA A 28 54.22 45.22 0.76
C ALA A 28 52.98 44.34 1.06
N LEU A 29 51.76 44.77 0.71
CA LEU A 29 50.57 43.93 0.86
C LEU A 29 50.63 42.67 -0.03
N SER A 30 51.22 42.80 -1.22
CA SER A 30 51.42 41.70 -2.16
C SER A 30 52.78 41.00 -1.97
N ALA A 31 53.86 41.78 -1.85
CA ALA A 31 55.22 41.25 -1.80
C ALA A 31 55.68 40.83 -0.39
N GLY A 32 54.96 41.23 0.66
CA GLY A 32 55.47 41.22 2.03
C GLY A 32 56.50 42.33 2.29
N PHE A 33 56.85 42.54 3.56
CA PHE A 33 57.96 43.43 3.91
C PHE A 33 59.29 42.84 3.45
N GLN A 34 60.01 43.60 2.62
CA GLN A 34 61.34 43.21 2.12
C GLN A 34 62.44 43.53 3.15
N ALA A 35 63.69 43.16 2.83
CA ALA A 35 64.84 43.46 3.68
C ALA A 35 64.94 44.96 4.01
N GLY A 36 65.10 45.28 5.30
CA GLY A 36 65.13 46.64 5.83
C GLY A 36 64.18 46.84 7.02
N THR A 37 64.00 48.09 7.45
CA THR A 37 63.12 48.43 8.58
C THR A 37 61.69 48.65 8.12
N ALA A 38 60.76 47.80 8.56
CA ALA A 38 59.33 47.99 8.32
C ALA A 38 58.73 49.07 9.23
N SER A 39 57.79 49.87 8.71
CA SER A 39 57.08 50.86 9.53
C SER A 39 56.22 50.17 10.57
N SER A 40 56.37 50.55 11.84
CA SER A 40 55.58 49.99 12.95
C SER A 40 54.07 50.17 12.73
N ALA A 41 53.63 51.25 12.07
CA ALA A 41 52.22 51.46 11.73
C ALA A 41 51.68 50.43 10.74
N GLN A 42 52.51 50.01 9.77
CA GLN A 42 52.15 49.05 8.74
C GLN A 42 52.19 47.62 9.30
N VAL A 43 53.20 47.32 10.13
CA VAL A 43 53.29 46.03 10.86
C VAL A 43 52.10 45.87 11.80
N ASN A 44 51.77 46.90 12.59
CA ASN A 44 50.61 46.86 13.48
C ASN A 44 49.29 46.68 12.70
N LYS A 45 49.19 47.18 11.46
CA LYS A 45 48.02 46.95 10.61
C LYS A 45 47.88 45.48 10.20
N ALA A 46 48.97 44.86 9.75
CA ALA A 46 49.00 43.44 9.42
C ALA A 46 48.67 42.56 10.64
N LEU A 47 49.30 42.86 11.79
CA LEU A 47 49.03 42.17 13.06
C LEU A 47 47.58 42.35 13.51
N ARG A 48 47.01 43.56 13.41
CA ARG A 48 45.61 43.83 13.72
C ARG A 48 44.67 42.98 12.88
N GLN A 49 44.86 42.91 11.55
CA GLN A 49 43.99 42.12 10.67
C GLN A 49 43.97 40.64 11.04
N GLY A 50 45.14 40.03 11.28
CA GLY A 50 45.22 38.63 11.70
C GLY A 50 44.64 38.38 13.10
N SER A 51 45.05 39.17 14.08
CA SER A 51 44.64 38.99 15.49
C SER A 51 43.15 39.27 15.74
N VAL A 52 42.53 40.19 15.00
CA VAL A 52 41.08 40.41 15.07
C VAL A 52 40.32 39.18 14.60
N MET A 53 40.69 38.60 13.44
CA MET A 53 40.02 37.39 12.93
C MET A 53 40.24 36.18 13.85
N ALA A 54 41.45 36.03 14.40
CA ALA A 54 41.74 34.98 15.38
C ALA A 54 40.89 35.12 16.64
N SER A 55 40.75 36.35 17.16
CA SER A 55 39.91 36.61 18.34
C SER A 55 38.43 36.32 18.09
N VAL A 56 37.89 36.69 16.92
CA VAL A 56 36.50 36.37 16.52
C VAL A 56 36.28 34.86 16.44
N LEU A 57 37.17 34.12 15.79
CA LEU A 57 37.06 32.66 15.70
C LEU A 57 37.16 32.00 17.07
N ALA A 58 38.10 32.42 17.91
CA ALA A 58 38.24 31.91 19.27
C ALA A 58 37.00 32.22 20.12
N GLN A 59 36.38 33.40 19.94
CA GLN A 59 35.14 33.73 20.63
C GLN A 59 33.97 32.86 20.16
N PHE A 60 33.88 32.58 18.85
CA PHE A 60 32.89 31.64 18.32
C PHE A 60 33.05 30.24 18.93
N ILE A 61 34.28 29.72 19.00
CA ILE A 61 34.57 28.43 19.61
C ILE A 61 34.18 28.44 21.10
N ALA A 62 34.56 29.46 21.85
CA ALA A 62 34.24 29.58 23.27
C ALA A 62 32.72 29.62 23.52
N ASN A 63 31.98 30.36 22.69
CA ASN A 63 30.52 30.47 22.80
C ASN A 63 29.80 29.16 22.43
N THR A 64 30.28 28.45 21.39
CA THR A 64 29.61 27.26 20.86
C THR A 64 29.97 25.98 21.61
N SER A 65 31.17 25.88 22.17
CA SER A 65 31.62 24.74 22.97
C SER A 65 31.36 24.91 24.47
N GLY A 66 31.23 26.15 24.95
CA GLY A 66 31.17 26.45 26.38
C GLY A 66 32.51 26.28 27.11
N ALA A 67 33.60 26.02 26.39
CA ALA A 67 34.93 25.77 26.93
C ALA A 67 35.92 26.91 26.62
N ASP A 68 36.92 27.07 27.47
CA ASP A 68 37.97 28.09 27.31
C ASP A 68 38.81 27.83 26.05
N VAL A 69 39.25 28.91 25.41
CA VAL A 69 40.14 28.90 24.25
C VAL A 69 41.42 29.64 24.66
N LEU A 70 42.39 28.87 25.14
CA LEU A 70 43.62 29.35 25.77
C LEU A 70 44.76 29.47 24.76
N ASP A 71 45.64 30.46 24.97
CA ASP A 71 46.86 30.66 24.19
C ASP A 71 48.06 30.05 24.93
N ASN A 72 48.12 28.72 24.93
CA ASN A 72 49.13 27.93 25.67
C ASN A 72 49.93 26.97 24.77
N GLY A 73 49.84 27.16 23.44
CA GLY A 73 50.48 26.30 22.44
C GLY A 73 49.71 25.01 22.09
N ASP A 74 48.58 24.72 22.74
CA ASP A 74 47.72 23.59 22.39
C ASP A 74 46.78 23.93 21.23
N VAL A 75 47.00 23.28 20.08
CA VAL A 75 46.15 23.41 18.89
C VAL A 75 45.05 22.36 18.81
N ALA A 76 45.17 21.27 19.57
CA ALA A 76 44.23 20.14 19.52
C ALA A 76 42.92 20.49 20.25
N THR A 77 43.01 21.11 21.43
CA THR A 77 41.81 21.47 22.21
C THR A 77 40.91 22.48 21.50
N PRO A 78 41.41 23.62 20.96
CA PRO A 78 40.57 24.55 20.20
C PRO A 78 39.96 23.91 18.95
N LEU A 79 40.69 23.02 18.27
CA LEU A 79 40.16 22.28 17.11
C LEU A 79 39.02 21.33 17.50
N ALA A 80 39.20 20.57 18.59
CA ALA A 80 38.15 19.70 19.10
C ALA A 80 36.90 20.50 19.50
N ASN A 81 37.08 21.64 20.17
CA ASN A 81 35.99 22.53 20.57
C ASN A 81 35.29 23.16 19.37
N LEU A 82 36.02 23.53 18.31
CA LEU A 82 35.45 24.00 17.05
C LEU A 82 34.56 22.92 16.42
N LEU A 83 35.07 21.69 16.33
CA LEU A 83 34.31 20.56 15.79
C LEU A 83 33.07 20.27 16.64
N LEU A 84 33.17 20.36 17.96
CA LEU A 84 32.02 20.22 18.87
C LEU A 84 30.99 21.32 18.63
N GLY A 85 31.39 22.58 18.54
CA GLY A 85 30.48 23.69 18.30
C GLY A 85 29.73 23.57 16.96
N LEU A 86 30.43 23.16 15.90
CA LEU A 86 29.81 22.89 14.60
C LEU A 86 28.83 21.71 14.67
N LYS A 87 29.18 20.65 15.40
CA LYS A 87 28.32 19.48 15.64
C LYS A 87 27.20 19.74 16.65
N ALA A 88 27.26 20.78 17.46
CA ALA A 88 26.16 21.11 18.36
C ALA A 88 24.98 21.72 17.59
N ASN A 89 25.25 22.46 16.50
CA ASN A 89 24.25 23.08 15.63
C ASN A 89 23.11 23.74 16.42
N THR A 90 23.45 24.49 17.48
CA THR A 90 22.48 25.06 18.41
C THR A 90 21.50 26.04 17.75
N ALA A 91 21.86 26.59 16.59
CA ALA A 91 20.99 27.42 15.76
C ALA A 91 20.12 26.62 14.77
N GLY A 92 20.25 25.29 14.71
CA GLY A 92 19.47 24.43 13.81
C GLY A 92 19.73 24.65 12.31
N SER A 93 20.86 25.25 11.95
CA SER A 93 21.16 25.70 10.58
C SER A 93 21.57 24.57 9.63
N PHE A 94 21.99 23.41 10.16
CA PHE A 94 22.37 22.23 9.37
C PHE A 94 21.55 20.99 9.78
N LEU A 95 21.46 19.99 8.90
CA LEU A 95 20.86 18.70 9.25
C LEU A 95 21.91 17.80 9.90
N GLN A 96 21.52 17.11 10.97
CA GLN A 96 22.38 16.11 11.60
C GLN A 96 21.81 14.71 11.39
N THR A 97 22.62 13.81 10.84
CA THR A 97 22.21 12.42 10.61
C THR A 97 21.80 11.73 11.91
N ALA A 98 22.46 12.02 13.03
CA ALA A 98 22.12 11.50 14.34
C ALA A 98 20.72 11.92 14.84
N ASN A 99 20.19 13.05 14.35
CA ASN A 99 18.92 13.62 14.78
C ASN A 99 17.72 13.14 13.94
N ASN A 100 17.91 12.32 12.92
CA ASN A 100 16.81 11.73 12.13
C ASN A 100 15.75 12.77 11.67
N PHE A 101 16.19 13.95 11.21
CA PHE A 101 15.33 15.07 10.78
C PHE A 101 14.47 15.73 11.87
N VAL A 102 14.81 15.57 13.15
CA VAL A 102 14.14 16.26 14.26
C VAL A 102 14.17 17.79 14.08
N GLU A 103 15.21 18.35 13.45
CA GLU A 103 15.31 19.77 13.14
C GLU A 103 14.13 20.26 12.28
N ILE A 104 13.78 19.50 11.24
CA ILE A 104 12.65 19.81 10.34
C ILE A 104 11.32 19.65 11.08
N LYS A 105 11.20 18.59 11.89
CA LYS A 105 10.00 18.37 12.72
C LYS A 105 9.75 19.54 13.68
N ASN A 106 10.80 20.03 14.33
CA ASN A 106 10.72 21.14 15.29
C ASN A 106 10.45 22.49 14.62
N ALA A 107 10.85 22.66 13.36
CA ALA A 107 10.51 23.85 12.56
C ALA A 107 9.01 23.92 12.19
N GLY A 108 8.23 22.89 12.49
CA GLY A 108 6.77 22.89 12.40
C GLY A 108 6.21 22.28 11.12
N ALA A 109 4.88 22.17 11.06
CA ALA A 109 4.17 21.45 9.99
C ALA A 109 4.46 21.98 8.58
N THR A 110 4.63 23.29 8.41
CA THR A 110 4.98 23.89 7.12
C THR A 110 6.35 23.44 6.62
N ALA A 111 7.34 23.37 7.51
CA ALA A 111 8.68 22.90 7.18
C ALA A 111 8.67 21.40 6.83
N VAL A 112 7.89 20.60 7.56
CA VAL A 112 7.68 19.17 7.25
C VAL A 112 7.07 19.00 5.86
N ALA A 113 5.98 19.73 5.55
CA ALA A 113 5.32 19.63 4.25
C ALA A 113 6.25 20.05 3.11
N ALA A 114 7.01 21.15 3.28
CA ALA A 114 8.00 21.58 2.30
C ALA A 114 9.13 20.58 2.11
N ALA A 115 9.64 19.98 3.20
CA ALA A 115 10.67 18.95 3.12
C ALA A 115 10.16 17.70 2.38
N LEU A 116 8.95 17.24 2.69
CA LEU A 116 8.32 16.15 1.96
C LEU A 116 8.14 16.49 0.47
N ALA A 117 7.71 17.71 0.14
CA ALA A 117 7.58 18.16 -1.25
C ALA A 117 8.94 18.18 -1.98
N ASN A 118 9.97 18.76 -1.36
CA ASN A 118 11.32 18.82 -1.92
C ASN A 118 11.94 17.44 -2.15
N LEU A 119 11.61 16.47 -1.30
CA LEU A 119 12.04 15.07 -1.43
C LEU A 119 11.13 14.25 -2.36
N GLY A 120 10.04 14.83 -2.88
CA GLY A 120 9.04 14.11 -3.67
C GLY A 120 8.19 13.11 -2.86
N LEU A 121 8.23 13.18 -1.53
CA LEU A 121 7.50 12.33 -0.58
C LEU A 121 6.14 12.92 -0.14
N GLY A 122 5.78 14.11 -0.64
CA GLY A 122 4.55 14.82 -0.26
C GLY A 122 3.29 14.42 -1.03
N GLY A 123 3.43 13.64 -2.10
CA GLY A 123 2.30 13.05 -2.81
C GLY A 123 1.75 11.89 -2.00
N GLY A 124 0.82 12.17 -1.08
CA GLY A 124 0.13 11.13 -0.33
C GLY A 124 -0.39 10.06 -1.28
N LEU A 125 -0.09 8.80 -0.99
CA LEU A 125 -0.71 7.69 -1.70
C LEU A 125 -2.22 7.81 -1.50
N SER A 126 -2.94 7.90 -2.60
CA SER A 126 -4.41 7.90 -2.63
C SER A 126 -4.91 6.52 -3.00
N GLY A 127 -6.04 6.13 -2.40
CA GLY A 127 -6.67 4.84 -2.58
C GLY A 127 -6.93 4.13 -1.26
N ILE A 128 -7.65 3.01 -1.34
CA ILE A 128 -7.92 2.10 -0.23
C ILE A 128 -7.19 0.78 -0.49
N VAL A 129 -6.84 0.04 0.56
CA VAL A 129 -6.27 -1.31 0.43
C VAL A 129 -7.09 -2.18 -0.55
N GLY A 130 -6.37 -2.88 -1.44
CA GLY A 130 -6.97 -3.74 -2.45
C GLY A 130 -7.55 -3.01 -3.65
N ALA A 131 -7.48 -1.68 -3.70
CA ALA A 131 -7.70 -0.95 -4.95
C ALA A 131 -6.70 -1.43 -6.00
N VAL A 132 -7.22 -1.76 -7.18
CA VAL A 132 -6.45 -2.35 -8.27
C VAL A 132 -6.87 -1.74 -9.59
N ARG A 133 -5.94 -1.66 -10.54
CA ARG A 133 -6.20 -1.18 -11.89
C ARG A 133 -5.80 -2.25 -12.92
N ASN A 134 -6.72 -2.57 -13.82
CA ASN A 134 -6.52 -3.55 -14.89
C ASN A 134 -6.08 -4.91 -14.36
N ALA A 135 -6.72 -5.37 -13.28
CA ALA A 135 -6.40 -6.66 -12.69
C ALA A 135 -6.85 -7.81 -13.60
N ALA A 136 -6.00 -8.80 -13.81
CA ALA A 136 -6.33 -9.98 -14.59
C ALA A 136 -5.61 -11.23 -14.08
N MET A 137 -6.31 -12.36 -14.17
CA MET A 137 -5.79 -13.71 -13.95
C MET A 137 -6.62 -14.65 -14.79
N SER A 138 -6.01 -15.58 -15.54
CA SER A 138 -6.74 -16.48 -16.42
C SER A 138 -6.24 -17.91 -16.28
N ILE A 139 -7.18 -18.84 -16.15
CA ILE A 139 -6.96 -20.27 -15.98
C ILE A 139 -7.77 -20.97 -17.06
N ALA A 140 -7.15 -21.22 -18.21
CA ALA A 140 -7.78 -21.89 -19.35
C ALA A 140 -7.98 -23.39 -19.12
N THR A 141 -7.16 -24.00 -18.28
CA THR A 141 -7.23 -25.42 -17.89
C THR A 141 -6.82 -25.52 -16.43
N ALA A 142 -7.45 -26.43 -15.68
CA ALA A 142 -7.17 -26.61 -14.26
C ALA A 142 -5.67 -26.77 -14.02
N SER A 143 -5.12 -25.97 -13.10
CA SER A 143 -3.67 -25.80 -12.94
C SER A 143 -3.31 -25.52 -11.49
N ALA A 144 -2.18 -26.04 -11.02
CA ALA A 144 -1.62 -25.69 -9.71
C ALA A 144 -0.94 -24.31 -9.70
N THR A 145 -0.74 -23.70 -10.87
CA THR A 145 -0.10 -22.40 -11.02
C THR A 145 -1.00 -21.39 -11.71
N ALA A 146 -0.90 -20.13 -11.30
CA ALA A 146 -1.60 -19.02 -11.91
C ALA A 146 -0.70 -17.77 -11.97
N THR A 147 -0.92 -16.91 -12.96
CA THR A 147 -0.26 -15.61 -13.03
C THR A 147 -1.31 -14.52 -12.86
N PHE A 148 -1.04 -13.59 -11.95
CA PHE A 148 -1.85 -12.41 -11.71
C PHE A 148 -1.10 -11.17 -12.21
N THR A 149 -1.79 -10.34 -12.97
CA THR A 149 -1.28 -9.08 -13.50
C THR A 149 -2.15 -7.91 -13.07
N ALA A 150 -1.55 -6.76 -12.80
CA ALA A 150 -2.23 -5.48 -12.63
C ALA A 150 -1.26 -4.32 -12.88
N ASP A 151 -1.79 -3.18 -13.34
CA ASP A 151 -0.96 -1.99 -13.55
C ASP A 151 -0.55 -1.37 -12.22
N GLU A 152 -1.50 -1.29 -11.28
CA GLU A 152 -1.30 -0.72 -9.95
C GLU A 152 -2.11 -1.49 -8.89
N ILE A 153 -1.52 -1.70 -7.71
CA ILE A 153 -2.18 -2.29 -6.54
C ILE A 153 -1.85 -1.48 -5.30
N ILE A 154 -2.85 -1.17 -4.49
CA ILE A 154 -2.68 -0.57 -3.17
C ILE A 154 -2.61 -1.67 -2.10
N VAL A 155 -1.52 -1.70 -1.34
CA VAL A 155 -1.31 -2.61 -0.20
C VAL A 155 -1.05 -1.83 1.08
N GLU A 156 -1.45 -2.38 2.23
CA GLU A 156 -1.28 -1.73 3.54
C GLU A 156 -0.70 -2.71 4.58
N THR A 157 -0.03 -2.17 5.60
CA THR A 157 0.49 -2.99 6.73
C THR A 157 -0.61 -3.48 7.66
N ALA A 158 -1.69 -2.71 7.77
CA ALA A 158 -2.90 -2.97 8.53
C ALA A 158 -4.00 -2.05 7.97
N LEU A 159 -5.27 -2.28 8.31
CA LEU A 159 -6.33 -1.34 7.93
C LEU A 159 -6.04 0.06 8.48
N GLY A 160 -5.88 1.05 7.58
CA GLY A 160 -5.49 2.41 7.97
C GLY A 160 -4.01 2.55 8.39
N GLY A 161 -3.21 1.52 8.12
CA GLY A 161 -1.76 1.51 8.35
C GLY A 161 -0.97 2.20 7.24
N THR A 162 0.32 1.92 7.16
CA THR A 162 1.16 2.48 6.09
C THR A 162 0.77 1.87 4.75
N GLN A 163 0.45 2.75 3.80
CA GLN A 163 0.09 2.38 2.44
C GLN A 163 1.32 2.30 1.54
N TYR A 164 1.28 1.39 0.57
CA TYR A 164 2.23 1.28 -0.53
C TYR A 164 1.47 1.06 -1.85
N ARG A 165 1.96 1.66 -2.93
CA ARG A 165 1.45 1.45 -4.28
C ARG A 165 2.45 0.63 -5.07
N LEU A 166 2.04 -0.58 -5.45
CA LEU A 166 2.82 -1.47 -6.30
C LEU A 166 2.46 -1.14 -7.75
N SER A 167 3.46 -1.01 -8.62
CA SER A 167 3.27 -0.77 -10.05
C SER A 167 3.74 -1.97 -10.87
N SER A 168 3.18 -2.13 -12.07
CA SER A 168 3.55 -3.20 -13.03
C SER A 168 3.57 -4.59 -12.37
N PHE A 169 2.54 -4.89 -11.57
CA PHE A 169 2.48 -6.12 -10.82
C PHE A 169 2.26 -7.30 -11.77
N ASN A 170 3.20 -8.22 -11.84
CA ASN A 170 3.10 -9.46 -12.61
C ASN A 170 3.78 -10.56 -11.79
N LYS A 171 2.96 -11.41 -11.16
CA LYS A 171 3.44 -12.44 -10.24
C LYS A 171 2.74 -13.76 -10.48
N THR A 172 3.51 -14.83 -10.35
CA THR A 172 3.00 -16.20 -10.43
C THR A 172 2.82 -16.74 -9.01
N ILE A 173 1.76 -17.49 -8.82
CA ILE A 173 1.49 -18.27 -7.62
C ILE A 173 1.48 -19.76 -7.95
N ASN A 174 2.05 -20.58 -7.08
CA ASN A 174 2.10 -22.04 -7.18
C ASN A 174 1.57 -22.68 -5.89
N LEU A 175 0.48 -23.43 -6.00
CA LEU A 175 -0.19 -24.08 -4.87
C LEU A 175 0.63 -25.20 -4.23
N GLY A 176 1.67 -25.70 -4.91
CA GLY A 176 2.61 -26.70 -4.38
C GLY A 176 3.75 -26.11 -3.54
N VAL A 177 3.84 -24.78 -3.40
CA VAL A 177 4.89 -24.09 -2.64
C VAL A 177 4.28 -23.44 -1.40
N VAL A 178 5.00 -23.45 -0.28
CA VAL A 178 4.62 -22.72 0.94
C VAL A 178 5.49 -21.46 1.06
N GLY A 179 4.87 -20.32 1.37
CA GLY A 179 5.51 -19.01 1.49
C GLY A 179 5.22 -18.09 0.30
N ALA A 180 6.08 -17.09 0.11
CA ALA A 180 5.92 -16.10 -0.97
C ALA A 180 5.91 -16.77 -2.35
N GLY A 181 4.90 -16.45 -3.17
CA GLY A 181 4.65 -17.09 -4.46
C GLY A 181 3.88 -18.41 -4.35
N GLY A 182 3.35 -18.76 -3.17
CA GLY A 182 2.58 -19.97 -2.95
C GLY A 182 1.53 -19.77 -1.87
N MET A 183 1.32 -20.81 -1.09
CA MET A 183 0.34 -20.87 -0.01
C MET A 183 0.94 -20.45 1.33
N ASP A 184 0.14 -19.85 2.20
CA ASP A 184 0.54 -19.52 3.58
C ASP A 184 0.77 -20.76 4.44
N VAL A 185 -0.03 -21.80 4.23
CA VAL A 185 0.10 -23.13 4.83
C VAL A 185 -0.07 -24.21 3.75
N ALA A 186 0.47 -25.40 4.00
CA ALA A 186 0.37 -26.50 3.05
C ALA A 186 -1.09 -26.82 2.68
N VAL A 187 -1.35 -27.00 1.38
CA VAL A 187 -2.68 -27.30 0.82
C VAL A 187 -3.21 -28.62 1.37
N SER A 188 -4.43 -28.62 1.90
CA SER A 188 -5.18 -29.84 2.23
C SER A 188 -6.17 -30.21 1.11
N ALA A 189 -6.46 -31.50 0.97
CA ALA A 189 -7.52 -31.98 0.09
C ALA A 189 -8.88 -31.57 0.67
N GLY A 190 -9.49 -30.52 0.13
CA GLY A 190 -10.79 -30.01 0.60
C GLY A 190 -10.95 -28.49 0.54
N ILE A 191 -9.87 -27.75 0.25
CA ILE A 191 -9.95 -26.30 0.07
C ILE A 191 -10.85 -25.97 -1.13
N ARG A 192 -11.85 -25.13 -0.89
CA ARG A 192 -12.80 -24.68 -1.93
C ARG A 192 -12.51 -23.29 -2.44
N TYR A 193 -12.12 -22.35 -1.57
CA TYR A 193 -11.76 -21.00 -2.00
C TYR A 193 -10.42 -20.59 -1.42
N LEU A 194 -9.64 -19.92 -2.25
CA LEU A 194 -8.40 -19.26 -1.86
C LEU A 194 -8.59 -17.75 -1.89
N GLY A 195 -8.25 -17.08 -0.79
CA GLY A 195 -7.96 -15.67 -0.78
C GLY A 195 -6.55 -15.46 -1.29
N ILE A 196 -6.37 -14.73 -2.38
CA ILE A 196 -5.06 -14.44 -2.94
C ILE A 196 -4.72 -12.99 -2.62
N TYR A 197 -3.58 -12.83 -1.95
CA TYR A 197 -3.07 -11.54 -1.52
C TYR A 197 -1.86 -11.13 -2.35
N ALA A 198 -1.81 -9.86 -2.75
CA ALA A 198 -0.55 -9.22 -3.08
C ALA A 198 0.18 -8.90 -1.77
N ILE A 199 1.46 -9.25 -1.66
CA ILE A 199 2.29 -8.98 -0.47
C ILE A 199 3.52 -8.15 -0.86
N TYR A 200 3.95 -7.27 0.04
CA TYR A 200 5.07 -6.36 -0.19
C TYR A 200 6.06 -6.29 0.97
N ASN A 201 7.34 -6.28 0.62
CA ASN A 201 8.47 -6.05 1.51
C ASN A 201 8.98 -4.61 1.29
N PRO A 202 8.69 -3.66 2.21
CA PRO A 202 9.08 -2.27 2.04
C PRO A 202 10.59 -2.03 2.23
N THR A 203 11.32 -2.98 2.83
CA THR A 203 12.78 -2.86 3.00
C THR A 203 13.53 -3.17 1.71
N THR A 204 13.06 -4.17 0.94
CA THR A 204 13.74 -4.62 -0.28
C THR A 204 13.04 -4.19 -1.57
N GLY A 205 11.80 -3.72 -1.49
CA GLY A 205 10.95 -3.46 -2.65
C GLY A 205 10.37 -4.73 -3.29
N ALA A 206 10.58 -5.92 -2.71
CA ALA A 206 10.09 -7.17 -3.26
C ALA A 206 8.58 -7.31 -3.11
N SER A 207 7.92 -7.82 -4.16
CA SER A 207 6.49 -8.15 -4.16
C SER A 207 6.26 -9.59 -4.62
N ALA A 208 5.23 -10.22 -4.06
CA ALA A 208 4.84 -11.59 -4.37
C ALA A 208 3.33 -11.78 -4.18
N LEU A 209 2.84 -12.99 -4.48
CA LEU A 209 1.51 -13.44 -4.13
C LEU A 209 1.58 -14.35 -2.90
N LEU A 210 0.50 -14.38 -2.11
CA LEU A 210 0.29 -15.34 -1.04
C LEU A 210 -1.16 -15.79 -1.07
N ALA A 211 -1.40 -17.09 -1.22
CA ALA A 211 -2.74 -17.65 -1.10
C ALA A 211 -2.96 -18.16 0.32
N THR A 212 -4.17 -17.98 0.80
CA THR A 212 -4.64 -18.59 2.05
C THR A 212 -5.97 -19.28 1.81
N ALA A 213 -6.14 -20.40 2.48
CA ALA A 213 -7.33 -21.20 2.39
C ALA A 213 -8.32 -20.76 3.47
N ASN A 214 -9.59 -20.69 3.09
CA ASN A 214 -10.63 -20.87 4.09
C ASN A 214 -10.85 -22.38 4.23
N ALA A 215 -10.58 -22.94 5.42
CA ALA A 215 -11.01 -24.31 5.70
C ALA A 215 -12.53 -24.39 5.48
N THR A 216 -13.05 -25.58 5.15
CA THR A 216 -14.42 -25.80 4.69
C THR A 216 -15.53 -25.26 5.61
N ASP A 217 -15.21 -24.76 6.81
CA ASP A 217 -16.13 -24.17 7.77
C ASP A 217 -15.55 -23.08 8.71
N VAL A 218 -14.44 -22.40 8.40
CA VAL A 218 -13.83 -21.43 9.35
C VAL A 218 -14.15 -19.95 9.04
N THR A 219 -15.21 -19.48 9.71
CA THR A 219 -15.44 -18.11 10.22
C THR A 219 -14.89 -16.91 9.41
N GLY A 220 -15.67 -16.45 8.42
CA GLY A 220 -15.54 -15.10 7.86
C GLY A 220 -15.14 -15.02 6.38
N ALA A 221 -15.41 -13.88 5.77
CA ALA A 221 -14.85 -13.52 4.48
C ALA A 221 -13.34 -13.23 4.63
N PHE A 222 -12.54 -13.46 3.58
CA PHE A 222 -11.14 -13.08 3.56
C PHE A 222 -10.99 -11.58 3.82
N PRO A 223 -10.20 -11.14 4.81
CA PRO A 223 -10.04 -9.72 5.13
C PRO A 223 -9.29 -8.97 4.03
N ALA A 224 -9.48 -7.65 3.94
CA ALA A 224 -8.81 -6.83 2.93
C ALA A 224 -7.28 -6.77 3.09
N VAL A 225 -6.79 -6.82 4.33
CA VAL A 225 -5.38 -7.01 4.69
C VAL A 225 -5.24 -8.42 5.28
N TYR A 226 -4.20 -9.16 4.91
CA TYR A 226 -3.93 -10.49 5.43
C TYR A 226 -3.73 -10.43 6.95
N ASN A 227 -4.41 -11.31 7.69
CA ASN A 227 -4.39 -11.36 9.15
C ASN A 227 -3.45 -12.43 9.74
N GLY A 228 -2.91 -13.32 8.90
CA GLY A 228 -1.91 -14.31 9.30
C GLY A 228 -0.48 -13.77 9.29
N ALA A 229 0.48 -14.66 9.56
CA ALA A 229 1.89 -14.32 9.49
C ALA A 229 2.37 -14.24 8.03
N LEU A 230 2.81 -13.06 7.60
CA LEU A 230 3.43 -12.90 6.29
C LEU A 230 4.81 -13.57 6.22
N PRO A 231 5.28 -14.00 5.03
CA PRO A 231 6.64 -14.47 4.85
C PRO A 231 7.68 -13.44 5.31
N ALA A 232 8.87 -13.91 5.70
CA ALA A 232 9.91 -13.06 6.27
C ALA A 232 10.21 -11.81 5.41
N GLY A 233 10.18 -10.64 6.06
CA GLY A 233 10.42 -9.33 5.43
C GLY A 233 9.21 -8.70 4.73
N TYR A 234 8.14 -9.46 4.46
CA TYR A 234 6.90 -8.91 3.94
C TYR A 234 6.05 -8.38 5.10
N THR A 235 5.57 -7.14 4.99
CA THR A 235 4.84 -6.47 6.08
C THR A 235 3.56 -5.78 5.62
N ALA A 236 3.32 -5.68 4.31
CA ALA A 236 2.09 -5.12 3.76
C ALA A 236 1.40 -6.13 2.83
N SER A 237 0.07 -6.09 2.78
CA SER A 237 -0.73 -6.97 1.93
C SER A 237 -2.04 -6.36 1.48
N ALA A 238 -2.64 -6.94 0.44
CA ALA A 238 -4.01 -6.67 0.03
C ALA A 238 -4.66 -7.88 -0.62
N LEU A 239 -5.94 -8.15 -0.31
CA LEU A 239 -6.75 -9.14 -1.00
C LEU A 239 -7.05 -8.65 -2.42
N ILE A 240 -6.60 -9.42 -3.42
CA ILE A 240 -6.74 -9.10 -4.85
C ILE A 240 -7.53 -10.13 -5.64
N SER A 241 -7.77 -11.32 -5.08
CA SER A 241 -8.62 -12.34 -5.70
C SER A 241 -9.24 -13.25 -4.64
N VAL A 242 -10.41 -13.79 -4.95
CA VAL A 242 -10.98 -14.93 -4.24
C VAL A 242 -11.34 -15.99 -5.28
N TRP A 243 -10.56 -17.07 -5.36
CA TRP A 243 -10.61 -18.03 -6.45
C TRP A 243 -11.10 -19.41 -6.01
N LEU A 244 -11.92 -20.06 -6.83
CA LEU A 244 -12.40 -21.42 -6.60
C LEU A 244 -11.28 -22.45 -6.86
N THR A 245 -11.12 -23.42 -5.99
CA THR A 245 -10.17 -24.52 -6.16
C THR A 245 -10.86 -25.88 -6.13
N SER A 246 -10.27 -26.85 -6.82
CA SER A 246 -10.66 -28.26 -6.74
C SER A 246 -9.41 -29.13 -6.78
N SER A 247 -9.31 -30.07 -5.84
CA SER A 247 -8.24 -31.07 -5.79
C SER A 247 -6.82 -30.50 -5.90
N GLY A 248 -6.54 -29.38 -5.21
CA GLY A 248 -5.23 -28.72 -5.22
C GLY A 248 -4.89 -27.92 -6.49
N THR A 249 -5.88 -27.64 -7.34
CA THR A 249 -5.72 -26.82 -8.55
C THR A 249 -6.69 -25.65 -8.56
N PHE A 250 -6.31 -24.56 -9.22
CA PHE A 250 -7.19 -23.46 -9.58
C PHE A 250 -8.25 -23.96 -10.56
N TYR A 251 -9.51 -23.63 -10.28
CA TYR A 251 -10.63 -23.92 -11.16
C TYR A 251 -10.56 -23.06 -12.43
N VAL A 252 -11.09 -23.60 -13.54
CA VAL A 252 -11.10 -22.93 -14.86
C VAL A 252 -11.98 -21.68 -14.81
N GLY A 253 -11.41 -20.55 -15.24
CA GLY A 253 -12.04 -19.25 -15.16
C GLY A 253 -11.09 -18.10 -15.47
N TYR A 254 -11.59 -16.88 -15.41
CA TYR A 254 -10.80 -15.66 -15.58
C TYR A 254 -11.26 -14.55 -14.61
N GLN A 255 -10.33 -13.70 -14.17
CA GLN A 255 -10.59 -12.48 -13.44
C GLN A 255 -10.49 -11.28 -14.35
N ILE A 256 -11.38 -10.32 -14.16
CA ILE A 256 -11.17 -8.94 -14.58
C ILE A 256 -11.51 -8.06 -13.37
N ASP A 257 -10.53 -7.28 -12.92
CA ASP A 257 -10.61 -6.47 -11.70
C ASP A 257 -11.14 -7.27 -10.51
N ARG A 258 -12.29 -6.90 -9.94
CA ARG A 258 -12.90 -7.59 -8.78
C ARG A 258 -13.99 -8.59 -9.17
N LYS A 259 -14.05 -8.99 -10.44
CA LYS A 259 -15.03 -9.93 -10.98
C LYS A 259 -14.33 -11.21 -11.44
N VAL A 260 -14.79 -12.33 -10.91
CA VAL A 260 -14.33 -13.67 -11.28
C VAL A 260 -15.40 -14.33 -12.13
N TYR A 261 -15.01 -14.84 -13.28
CA TYR A 261 -15.82 -15.63 -14.19
C TYR A 261 -15.35 -17.08 -14.09
N ILE A 262 -16.30 -18.00 -13.96
CA ILE A 262 -16.05 -19.42 -13.84
C ILE A 262 -16.82 -20.18 -14.91
N THR A 263 -16.37 -21.39 -15.23
CA THR A 263 -17.21 -22.32 -15.99
C THR A 263 -18.50 -22.61 -15.23
N SER A 264 -19.59 -22.80 -15.96
CA SER A 264 -20.95 -22.93 -15.40
C SER A 264 -21.00 -23.94 -14.26
N ASN A 265 -21.36 -23.47 -13.07
CA ASN A 265 -21.52 -24.28 -11.87
C ASN A 265 -23.02 -24.39 -11.53
N VAL A 266 -23.56 -25.62 -11.52
CA VAL A 266 -24.99 -25.87 -11.31
C VAL A 266 -25.31 -25.72 -9.83
N MET A 267 -26.12 -24.72 -9.50
CA MET A 267 -26.53 -24.44 -8.11
C MET A 267 -27.76 -25.24 -7.72
N LEU A 268 -28.71 -25.36 -8.65
CA LEU A 268 -29.92 -26.13 -8.46
C LEU A 268 -30.34 -26.69 -9.81
N SER A 269 -30.76 -27.95 -9.81
CA SER A 269 -31.50 -28.57 -10.91
C SER A 269 -32.53 -29.49 -10.28
N THR A 270 -33.81 -29.18 -10.43
CA THR A 270 -34.88 -29.91 -9.76
C THR A 270 -36.20 -29.77 -10.51
N THR A 271 -37.17 -30.60 -10.12
CA THR A 271 -38.59 -30.49 -10.50
C THR A 271 -39.47 -30.05 -9.33
N THR A 272 -38.91 -29.94 -8.13
CA THR A 272 -39.62 -29.56 -6.91
C THR A 272 -39.93 -28.06 -6.91
N THR A 273 -41.22 -27.73 -6.92
CA THR A 273 -41.70 -26.35 -6.84
C THR A 273 -41.54 -25.79 -5.42
N ALA A 274 -41.39 -24.46 -5.33
CA ALA A 274 -41.26 -23.69 -4.11
C ALA A 274 -42.08 -22.39 -4.21
N THR A 275 -43.31 -22.40 -3.69
CA THR A 275 -44.19 -21.21 -3.70
C THR A 275 -43.75 -20.14 -2.69
N ALA A 276 -43.06 -20.54 -1.60
CA ALA A 276 -42.39 -19.66 -0.67
C ALA A 276 -40.91 -19.43 -1.05
N ALA A 277 -40.32 -18.32 -0.60
CA ALA A 277 -38.90 -18.05 -0.75
C ALA A 277 -38.09 -19.09 0.02
N SER A 278 -37.37 -19.94 -0.72
CA SER A 278 -36.61 -21.06 -0.19
C SER A 278 -35.13 -20.78 -0.33
N VAL A 279 -34.34 -21.08 0.70
CA VAL A 279 -32.88 -20.94 0.65
C VAL A 279 -32.32 -21.91 -0.39
N LEU A 280 -31.42 -21.43 -1.25
CA LEU A 280 -30.66 -22.29 -2.15
C LEU A 280 -29.58 -23.00 -1.35
N SER A 281 -29.76 -24.28 -1.01
CA SER A 281 -28.88 -25.01 -0.09
C SER A 281 -27.42 -25.15 -0.56
N SER A 282 -27.16 -25.01 -1.85
CA SER A 282 -25.83 -25.02 -2.46
C SER A 282 -25.12 -23.67 -2.41
N SER A 283 -25.74 -22.60 -1.90
CA SER A 283 -25.14 -21.25 -1.86
C SER A 283 -23.80 -21.21 -1.10
N SER A 284 -23.65 -22.04 -0.06
CA SER A 284 -22.40 -22.19 0.68
C SER A 284 -21.30 -22.87 -0.12
N SER A 285 -21.66 -23.69 -1.12
CA SER A 285 -20.74 -24.38 -2.04
C SER A 285 -20.41 -23.57 -3.31
N ALA A 286 -21.35 -22.72 -3.70
CA ALA A 286 -21.47 -21.98 -4.94
C ALA A 286 -20.45 -20.86 -5.21
N PHE A 287 -20.36 -19.93 -4.26
CA PHE A 287 -19.59 -18.71 -4.34
C PHE A 287 -18.94 -18.41 -2.97
N PRO A 288 -17.87 -17.61 -2.92
CA PRO A 288 -17.17 -17.34 -1.66
C PRO A 288 -17.99 -16.43 -0.73
N ARG A 289 -17.67 -16.42 0.56
CA ARG A 289 -18.25 -15.49 1.54
C ARG A 289 -17.96 -14.01 1.24
N ASN A 290 -16.88 -13.73 0.50
CA ASN A 290 -16.55 -12.39 0.02
C ASN A 290 -17.50 -11.91 -1.09
N ALA A 291 -18.26 -12.81 -1.72
CA ALA A 291 -19.07 -12.46 -2.86
C ALA A 291 -20.09 -11.35 -2.51
N LYS A 292 -20.20 -10.34 -3.37
CA LYS A 292 -21.14 -9.22 -3.27
C LYS A 292 -22.28 -9.34 -4.27
N THR A 293 -21.97 -9.84 -5.45
CA THR A 293 -22.95 -10.14 -6.49
C THR A 293 -22.62 -11.46 -7.17
N ILE A 294 -23.63 -12.08 -7.79
CA ILE A 294 -23.49 -13.26 -8.64
C ILE A 294 -24.07 -13.00 -10.04
N SER A 295 -23.49 -13.66 -11.04
CA SER A 295 -23.95 -13.71 -12.42
C SER A 295 -24.18 -15.16 -12.84
N GLY A 296 -25.13 -15.40 -13.74
CA GLY A 296 -25.48 -16.76 -14.12
C GLY A 296 -26.68 -16.87 -15.04
N SER A 297 -27.33 -18.03 -15.02
CA SER A 297 -28.54 -18.29 -15.79
C SER A 297 -29.62 -18.98 -14.97
N ILE A 298 -30.87 -18.72 -15.34
CA ILE A 298 -32.05 -19.46 -14.89
C ILE A 298 -32.61 -20.11 -16.15
N ALA A 299 -32.84 -21.42 -16.10
CA ALA A 299 -33.45 -22.14 -17.21
C ALA A 299 -34.60 -23.01 -16.72
N THR A 300 -35.59 -23.24 -17.59
CA THR A 300 -36.75 -24.09 -17.33
C THR A 300 -37.14 -24.86 -18.57
N THR A 301 -37.72 -26.04 -18.37
CA THR A 301 -38.40 -26.80 -19.42
C THR A 301 -39.77 -27.20 -18.92
N THR A 302 -40.81 -26.73 -19.61
CA THR A 302 -42.20 -27.12 -19.37
C THR A 302 -42.57 -28.32 -20.22
N SER A 303 -43.51 -29.16 -19.78
CA SER A 303 -43.94 -30.38 -20.47
C SER A 303 -45.42 -30.38 -20.86
N SER A 304 -46.13 -29.28 -20.62
CA SER A 304 -47.59 -29.14 -20.81
C SER A 304 -47.97 -27.66 -20.94
N GLN A 305 -49.25 -27.38 -21.20
CA GLN A 305 -49.79 -26.02 -21.14
C GLN A 305 -49.78 -25.51 -19.70
N GLN A 306 -48.70 -24.84 -19.31
CA GLN A 306 -48.50 -24.25 -17.99
C GLN A 306 -47.68 -22.97 -18.10
N VAL A 307 -47.90 -22.03 -17.18
CA VAL A 307 -46.99 -20.90 -16.95
C VAL A 307 -46.07 -21.34 -15.82
N ALA A 308 -44.78 -21.51 -16.10
CA ALA A 308 -43.75 -21.74 -15.11
C ALA A 308 -43.03 -20.44 -14.79
N GLU A 309 -42.92 -20.12 -13.51
CA GLU A 309 -42.34 -18.88 -13.04
C GLU A 309 -41.26 -19.19 -11.99
N ILE A 310 -40.03 -18.72 -12.23
CA ILE A 310 -38.87 -18.92 -11.36
C ILE A 310 -38.25 -17.58 -11.02
N TRP A 311 -38.11 -17.31 -9.73
CA TRP A 311 -37.52 -16.08 -9.20
C TRP A 311 -36.25 -16.39 -8.43
N LEU A 312 -35.18 -15.66 -8.74
CA LEU A 312 -33.97 -15.57 -7.94
C LEU A 312 -34.03 -14.31 -7.09
N LEU A 313 -33.82 -14.49 -5.79
CA LEU A 313 -34.16 -13.52 -4.76
C LEU A 313 -32.96 -13.28 -3.83
N ALA A 314 -32.62 -12.02 -3.60
CA ALA A 314 -31.53 -11.62 -2.70
C ALA A 314 -31.96 -11.59 -1.23
N LEU A 315 -33.27 -11.54 -0.98
CA LEU A 315 -33.94 -11.51 0.31
C LEU A 315 -35.13 -12.49 0.26
N PRO A 316 -35.64 -12.99 1.39
CA PRO A 316 -36.82 -13.87 1.40
C PRO A 316 -38.14 -13.09 1.18
N ILE A 317 -38.17 -12.20 0.19
CA ILE A 317 -39.30 -11.32 -0.16
C ILE A 317 -39.72 -11.60 -1.59
N ILE A 318 -40.83 -12.31 -1.74
CA ILE A 318 -41.34 -12.86 -3.00
C ILE A 318 -41.97 -11.73 -3.85
N TYR A 319 -42.78 -10.87 -3.22
CA TYR A 319 -43.49 -9.76 -3.87
C TYR A 319 -42.87 -8.41 -3.49
N ASN A 320 -42.74 -7.50 -4.47
CA ASN A 320 -42.14 -6.16 -4.33
C ASN A 320 -40.65 -6.12 -3.94
N GLY A 321 -40.00 -7.27 -3.77
CA GLY A 321 -38.56 -7.38 -3.54
C GLY A 321 -37.75 -7.33 -4.86
N PRO A 322 -36.47 -6.91 -4.81
CA PRO A 322 -35.58 -6.99 -5.96
C PRO A 322 -35.34 -8.45 -6.35
N ARG A 323 -35.64 -8.79 -7.61
CA ARG A 323 -35.57 -10.16 -8.13
C ARG A 323 -35.13 -10.22 -9.58
N PHE A 324 -34.53 -11.34 -9.96
CA PHE A 324 -34.49 -11.76 -11.37
C PHE A 324 -35.55 -12.84 -11.57
N ALA A 325 -36.32 -12.74 -12.66
CA ALA A 325 -37.42 -13.64 -12.93
C ALA A 325 -37.32 -14.24 -14.33
N LEU A 326 -37.62 -15.53 -14.44
CA LEU A 326 -37.91 -16.22 -15.68
C LEU A 326 -39.39 -16.60 -15.66
N ASN A 327 -40.12 -16.21 -16.71
CA ASN A 327 -41.46 -16.72 -16.99
C ASN A 327 -41.42 -17.50 -18.30
N SER A 328 -42.01 -18.69 -18.32
CA SER A 328 -42.11 -19.55 -19.50
C SER A 328 -43.51 -20.11 -19.63
N THR A 329 -44.08 -19.98 -20.83
CA THR A 329 -45.44 -20.45 -21.15
C THR A 329 -45.36 -21.63 -22.11
N GLY A 330 -45.63 -22.83 -21.62
CA GLY A 330 -45.73 -24.02 -22.45
C GLY A 330 -46.99 -24.00 -23.33
N ALA A 331 -46.87 -24.50 -24.56
CA ALA A 331 -47.99 -24.60 -25.50
C ALA A 331 -48.79 -25.90 -25.29
N SER A 332 -50.03 -25.94 -25.74
CA SER A 332 -50.84 -27.17 -25.78
C SER A 332 -50.18 -28.21 -26.70
N GLY A 333 -49.80 -29.36 -26.14
CA GLY A 333 -49.20 -30.48 -26.88
C GLY A 333 -47.69 -30.38 -27.14
N GLY A 334 -46.97 -29.41 -26.57
CA GLY A 334 -45.52 -29.27 -26.75
C GLY A 334 -44.83 -28.56 -25.58
N GLY A 335 -43.75 -29.15 -25.08
CA GLY A 335 -42.91 -28.54 -24.05
C GLY A 335 -42.07 -27.37 -24.58
N LEU A 336 -41.81 -26.37 -23.75
CA LEU A 336 -40.97 -25.22 -24.09
C LEU A 336 -39.77 -25.15 -23.15
N GLY A 337 -38.56 -25.07 -23.73
CA GLY A 337 -37.34 -24.70 -23.03
C GLY A 337 -37.14 -23.19 -23.03
N SER A 338 -36.79 -22.60 -21.90
CA SER A 338 -36.50 -21.16 -21.79
C SER A 338 -35.30 -20.92 -20.89
N CYS A 339 -34.49 -19.92 -21.22
CA CYS A 339 -33.30 -19.56 -20.45
C CYS A 339 -33.13 -18.04 -20.45
N VAL A 340 -32.82 -17.47 -19.29
CA VAL A 340 -32.44 -16.06 -19.13
C VAL A 340 -31.13 -15.96 -18.36
N PHE A 341 -30.32 -14.98 -18.72
CA PHE A 341 -29.10 -14.66 -18.00
C PHE A 341 -29.36 -13.51 -17.03
N PHE A 342 -28.74 -13.58 -15.85
CA PHE A 342 -28.73 -12.49 -14.89
C PHE A 342 -27.29 -12.05 -14.64
N ASN A 343 -27.13 -10.76 -14.38
CA ASN A 343 -25.84 -10.19 -14.02
C ASN A 343 -25.95 -9.41 -12.73
N ASP A 344 -24.91 -9.54 -11.91
CA ASP A 344 -24.71 -8.77 -10.70
C ASP A 344 -25.93 -8.79 -9.75
N HIS A 345 -26.55 -9.97 -9.59
CA HIS A 345 -27.57 -10.18 -8.59
C HIS A 345 -26.97 -10.09 -7.19
N ALA A 346 -27.45 -9.15 -6.39
CA ALA A 346 -26.87 -8.81 -5.10
C ALA A 346 -26.98 -9.94 -4.07
N ILE A 347 -25.98 -10.04 -3.21
CA ILE A 347 -25.93 -10.95 -2.07
C ILE A 347 -26.00 -10.10 -0.80
N THR A 348 -27.10 -10.19 -0.07
CA THR A 348 -27.33 -9.39 1.15
C THR A 348 -26.81 -10.08 2.41
N THR A 349 -26.78 -11.41 2.39
CA THR A 349 -26.27 -12.26 3.47
C THR A 349 -25.20 -13.18 2.88
N PRO A 350 -23.95 -13.18 3.40
CA PRO A 350 -22.87 -13.99 2.84
C PRO A 350 -23.27 -15.44 2.65
N GLN A 351 -23.05 -15.98 1.45
CA GLN A 351 -23.41 -17.37 1.09
C GLN A 351 -24.88 -17.73 1.25
N THR A 352 -25.80 -16.76 1.11
CA THR A 352 -27.24 -17.03 1.13
C THR A 352 -27.93 -16.30 -0.01
N ILE A 353 -28.68 -17.06 -0.80
CA ILE A 353 -29.62 -16.59 -1.82
C ILE A 353 -30.88 -17.43 -1.74
N TYR A 354 -31.98 -16.87 -2.22
CA TYR A 354 -33.29 -17.52 -2.16
C TYR A 354 -33.84 -17.72 -3.56
N TYR A 355 -34.73 -18.68 -3.70
CA TYR A 355 -35.49 -18.90 -4.93
C TYR A 355 -36.97 -19.15 -4.62
N SER A 356 -37.80 -18.88 -5.61
CA SER A 356 -39.20 -19.32 -5.68
C SER A 356 -39.43 -19.89 -7.07
N ALA A 357 -40.20 -20.96 -7.18
CA ALA A 357 -40.49 -21.63 -8.44
C ALA A 357 -41.89 -22.25 -8.39
N PHE A 358 -42.83 -21.77 -9.20
CA PHE A 358 -44.21 -22.24 -9.17
C PHE A 358 -44.85 -22.22 -10.55
N SER A 359 -45.96 -22.94 -10.69
CA SER A 359 -46.75 -22.99 -11.94
C SER A 359 -48.21 -22.62 -11.67
N THR A 360 -48.88 -22.03 -12.66
CA THR A 360 -50.28 -21.55 -12.53
C THR A 360 -51.30 -22.68 -12.31
N ASN A 361 -50.99 -23.89 -12.77
CA ASN A 361 -51.86 -25.06 -12.63
C ASN A 361 -51.35 -26.06 -11.58
N GLY A 362 -50.29 -25.73 -10.83
CA GLY A 362 -49.68 -26.60 -9.83
C GLY A 362 -48.89 -27.80 -10.38
N ALA A 363 -48.73 -27.91 -11.71
CA ALA A 363 -47.94 -28.98 -12.31
C ALA A 363 -46.43 -28.79 -12.06
N SER A 364 -45.70 -29.90 -11.98
CA SER A 364 -44.23 -29.88 -11.91
C SER A 364 -43.61 -29.51 -13.26
N PHE A 365 -42.47 -28.82 -13.22
CA PHE A 365 -41.64 -28.50 -14.37
C PHE A 365 -40.17 -28.58 -13.96
N GLN A 366 -39.26 -28.83 -14.91
CA GLN A 366 -37.84 -28.86 -14.62
C GLN A 366 -37.29 -27.43 -14.67
N PHE A 367 -36.49 -27.04 -13.68
CA PHE A 367 -35.74 -25.79 -13.73
C PHE A 367 -34.35 -25.94 -13.16
N SER A 368 -33.47 -25.01 -13.55
CA SER A 368 -32.10 -24.92 -13.07
C SER A 368 -31.66 -23.49 -12.84
N ILE A 369 -30.76 -23.32 -11.88
CA ILE A 369 -30.06 -22.07 -11.60
C ILE A 369 -28.57 -22.40 -11.67
N ASN A 370 -27.86 -21.68 -12.53
CA ASN A 370 -26.43 -21.88 -12.76
C ASN A 370 -25.67 -20.59 -12.46
N LEU A 371 -24.47 -20.73 -11.91
CA LEU A 371 -23.54 -19.64 -11.62
C LEU A 371 -22.42 -19.61 -12.66
N THR A 372 -22.12 -18.44 -13.19
CA THR A 372 -21.01 -18.22 -14.14
C THR A 372 -20.01 -17.17 -13.68
N GLY A 373 -20.26 -16.50 -12.55
CA GLY A 373 -19.29 -15.58 -11.97
C GLY A 373 -19.81 -14.85 -10.73
N TYR A 374 -18.91 -14.13 -10.07
CA TYR A 374 -19.20 -13.33 -8.88
C TYR A 374 -18.27 -12.13 -8.76
N THR A 375 -18.70 -11.10 -8.03
CA THR A 375 -17.85 -9.98 -7.61
C THR A 375 -17.52 -10.09 -6.12
N PHE A 376 -16.43 -9.48 -5.65
CA PHE A 376 -15.98 -9.55 -4.25
C PHE A 376 -15.35 -8.25 -3.69
#